data_AF-A0A0T6BHZ6-F1
#
_entry.id   AF-A0A0T6BHZ6-F1
#
_cell.length_a   1.000
_cell.length_b   1.000
_cell.length_c   1.000
_cell.angle_alpha   90.00
_cell.angle_beta   90.00
_cell.angle_gamma   90.00
#
_symmetry.space_group_name_H-M   'P 1'
#
loop_
_entity.id
_entity.type
_entity.pdbx_description
1 polymer ?
#
loop_
_entity_poly.entity_id
_entity_poly.type
_entity_poly.pdbx_seq_one_letter_code
_entity_poly.pdbx_strand_id
1 'polypeptide(L)'
;LHRHNYDLSSALCSLVPSSGPVLCRDEMEEWSASEANLFEEALDKYGKDFNDIRQDFLPWKTLKNIIEYYYMWKTTDRYVQQKRVKAVEAESKLKQVYIPNYNKPNPAALNNNKGVVNGSSNGSTDP
;
A
#
# COMPACT_ATOMS: atom_id res chain seq x y z
N LEU A 1 3.93 7.89 37.38
CA LEU A 1 5.14 7.54 38.16
C LEU A 1 6.01 8.75 38.49
N HIS A 2 6.73 9.36 37.55
CA HIS A 2 7.65 10.48 37.84
C HIS A 2 6.96 11.65 38.58
N ARG A 3 5.76 12.04 38.15
CA ARG A 3 4.94 13.09 38.81
C ARG A 3 4.49 12.77 40.24
N HIS A 4 4.59 11.50 40.66
CA HIS A 4 4.20 11.02 41.99
C HIS A 4 5.41 10.50 42.78
N ASN A 5 6.64 10.96 42.46
CA ASN A 5 7.88 10.54 43.13
C ASN A 5 8.06 9.01 43.19
N TYR A 6 7.56 8.30 42.18
CA TYR A 6 7.57 6.83 42.12
C TYR A 6 6.80 6.14 43.26
N ASP A 7 5.96 6.85 44.01
CA ASP A 7 4.98 6.22 44.89
C ASP A 7 3.90 5.53 44.04
N LEU A 8 3.82 4.21 44.17
CA LEU A 8 2.91 3.37 43.41
C LEU A 8 1.45 3.62 43.80
N SER A 9 1.16 3.85 45.08
CA SER A 9 -0.21 4.03 45.57
C SER A 9 -0.81 5.32 45.01
N SER A 10 -0.10 6.44 45.18
CA SER A 10 -0.50 7.74 44.63
C SER A 10 -0.60 7.70 43.10
N ALA A 11 0.36 7.07 42.41
CA ALA A 11 0.33 6.95 40.96
C ALA A 11 -0.87 6.13 40.46
N LEU A 12 -1.24 5.03 41.13
CA LEU A 12 -2.37 4.20 40.73
C LEU A 12 -3.70 4.96 40.89
N CYS A 13 -3.88 5.68 42.00
CA CYS A 13 -5.04 6.55 42.20
C CYS A 13 -5.19 7.60 41.08
N SER A 14 -4.06 8.10 40.53
CA SER A 14 -4.10 9.07 39.42
C SER A 14 -4.60 8.50 38.09
N LEU A 15 -4.54 7.19 37.90
CA LEU A 15 -5.02 6.52 36.67
C LEU A 15 -6.54 6.31 36.67
N VAL A 16 -7.18 6.35 37.84
CA VAL A 16 -8.63 6.15 38.00
C VAL A 16 -9.20 7.26 38.91
N PRO A 17 -9.27 8.50 38.41
CA PRO A 17 -9.96 9.59 39.12
C PRO A 17 -11.45 9.27 39.30
N SER A 18 -12.14 10.07 40.12
CA SER A 18 -13.56 9.87 40.47
C SER A 18 -14.51 9.84 39.27
N SER A 19 -14.08 10.39 38.13
CA SER A 19 -14.79 10.38 36.85
C SER A 19 -14.58 9.10 36.02
N GLY A 20 -13.78 8.15 36.50
CA GLY A 20 -13.44 6.90 35.82
C GLY A 20 -11.99 6.85 35.31
N PRO A 21 -11.56 5.71 34.74
CA PRO A 21 -10.20 5.51 34.24
C PRO A 21 -9.79 6.55 33.19
N VAL A 22 -8.53 6.98 33.24
CA VAL A 22 -7.93 7.85 32.23
C VAL A 22 -7.70 7.05 30.95
N LEU A 23 -8.32 7.48 29.85
CA LEU A 23 -8.04 6.95 28.52
C LEU A 23 -6.98 7.83 27.85
N CYS A 24 -5.78 7.30 27.69
CA CYS A 24 -4.76 7.91 26.85
C CYS A 24 -4.91 7.34 25.44
N ARG A 25 -5.73 7.98 24.61
CA ARG A 25 -5.82 7.64 23.19
C ARG A 25 -4.71 8.33 22.43
N ASP A 26 -4.15 7.64 21.43
CA ASP A 26 -3.24 8.27 20.48
C ASP A 26 -4.02 8.94 19.34
N GLU A 27 -3.32 9.76 18.54
CA GLU A 27 -3.95 10.46 17.41
C GLU A 27 -4.56 9.49 16.39
N MET A 28 -4.16 8.22 16.33
CA MET A 28 -4.81 7.28 15.41
C MET A 28 -6.20 6.87 15.91
N GLU A 29 -6.38 6.72 17.23
CA GLU A 29 -7.65 6.39 17.86
C GLU A 29 -8.59 7.60 18.04
N GLU A 30 -8.07 8.82 18.00
CA GLU A 30 -8.87 10.06 18.11
C GLU A 30 -9.47 10.52 16.77
N TRP A 31 -9.09 9.89 15.66
CA TRP A 31 -9.60 10.27 14.34
C TRP A 31 -10.92 9.57 14.01
N SER A 32 -11.89 10.35 13.55
CA SER A 32 -13.13 9.82 13.00
C SER A 32 -12.92 9.16 11.63
N ALA A 33 -13.83 8.27 11.25
CA ALA A 33 -13.81 7.64 9.93
C ALA A 33 -13.85 8.68 8.79
N SER A 34 -14.59 9.78 8.99
CA SER A 34 -14.66 10.89 8.04
C SER A 34 -13.33 11.63 7.89
N GLU A 35 -12.63 11.89 9.00
CA GLU A 35 -11.30 12.53 8.97
C GLU A 35 -10.26 11.63 8.32
N ALA A 36 -10.29 10.32 8.60
CA ALA A 36 -9.41 9.35 7.95
C ALA A 36 -9.58 9.36 6.43
N ASN A 37 -10.84 9.38 5.95
CA ASN A 37 -11.14 9.47 4.53
C ASN A 37 -10.65 10.80 3.92
N LEU A 38 -10.91 11.93 4.58
CA LEU A 38 -10.43 13.24 4.13
C LEU A 38 -8.90 13.27 4.01
N PHE A 39 -8.17 12.66 4.94
CA PHE A 39 -6.72 12.59 4.88
C PHE A 39 -6.22 11.72 3.73
N GLU A 40 -6.84 10.58 3.46
CA GLU A 40 -6.46 9.73 2.31
C GLU A 40 -6.68 10.46 0.99
N GLU A 41 -7.82 11.13 0.82
CA GLU A 41 -8.11 11.95 -0.37
C GLU A 41 -7.10 13.09 -0.53
N ALA A 42 -6.79 13.79 0.56
CA ALA A 42 -5.82 14.88 0.57
C ALA A 42 -4.39 14.38 0.26
N LEU A 43 -4.01 13.22 0.80
CA LEU A 43 -2.70 12.60 0.57
C LEU A 43 -2.54 12.14 -0.89
N ASP A 44 -3.60 11.63 -1.50
CA ASP A 44 -3.62 11.28 -2.93
C ASP A 44 -3.56 12.53 -3.83
N LYS A 45 -4.17 13.65 -3.41
CA LYS A 45 -4.19 14.91 -4.18
C LYS A 45 -2.91 15.73 -4.05
N TYR A 46 -2.43 15.94 -2.82
CA TYR A 46 -1.32 16.85 -2.50
C TYR A 46 -0.02 16.13 -2.12
N GLY A 47 -0.03 14.79 -2.06
CA GLY A 47 1.14 14.03 -1.64
C GLY A 47 1.43 14.27 -0.16
N LYS A 48 2.66 14.70 0.17
CA LYS A 48 3.09 14.96 1.55
C LYS A 48 3.16 16.43 1.89
N ASP A 49 2.49 17.29 1.13
CA ASP A 49 2.34 18.69 1.52
C ASP A 49 1.30 18.81 2.63
N PHE A 50 1.76 18.66 3.88
CA PHE A 50 0.89 18.69 5.04
C PHE A 50 0.31 20.08 5.33
N ASN A 51 0.88 21.15 4.77
CA ASN A 51 0.29 22.48 4.91
C ASN A 51 -0.96 22.59 4.04
N ASP A 52 -0.89 22.14 2.79
CA ASP A 52 -2.03 22.15 1.86
C ASP A 52 -3.11 21.17 2.31
N ILE A 53 -2.73 19.98 2.80
CA ILE A 53 -3.66 19.02 3.41
C ILE A 53 -4.41 19.65 4.59
N ARG A 54 -3.70 20.36 5.48
CA ARG A 54 -4.33 21.05 6.61
C ARG A 54 -5.27 22.14 6.10
N GLN A 55 -4.82 22.98 5.18
CA GLN A 55 -5.55 24.16 4.77
C GLN A 55 -6.87 23.83 4.08
N ASP A 56 -6.86 22.80 3.22
CA ASP A 56 -8.00 22.48 2.36
C ASP A 56 -8.91 21.37 2.90
N PHE A 57 -8.36 20.38 3.61
CA PHE A 57 -9.10 19.19 4.03
C PHE A 57 -9.30 19.10 5.55
N LEU A 58 -8.33 19.54 6.34
CA LEU A 58 -8.33 19.38 7.80
C LEU A 58 -7.96 20.67 8.55
N PRO A 59 -8.68 21.80 8.33
CA PRO A 59 -8.29 23.09 8.91
C PRO A 59 -8.42 23.15 10.44
N TRP A 60 -9.17 22.23 11.04
CA TRP A 60 -9.34 22.08 12.49
C TRP A 60 -8.26 21.23 13.17
N LYS A 61 -7.46 20.47 12.41
CA LYS A 61 -6.35 19.70 12.96
C LYS A 61 -5.07 20.52 12.92
N THR A 62 -4.24 20.40 13.95
CA THR A 62 -2.92 21.04 13.91
C THR A 62 -2.01 20.30 12.93
N LEU A 63 -1.01 21.01 12.39
CA LEU A 63 -0.01 20.38 11.51
C LEU A 63 0.69 19.21 12.21
N LYS A 64 0.96 19.34 13.51
CA LYS A 64 1.56 18.30 14.34
C LYS A 64 0.70 17.04 14.36
N ASN A 65 -0.60 17.18 14.62
CA ASN A 65 -1.55 16.06 14.67
C ASN A 65 -1.64 15.32 13.31
N ILE A 66 -1.64 16.07 12.21
CA ILE A 66 -1.68 15.50 10.86
C ILE A 66 -0.40 14.69 10.58
N ILE A 67 0.76 15.20 10.97
CA ILE A 67 2.04 14.50 10.80
C ILE A 67 2.11 13.26 11.69
N GLU A 68 1.71 13.37 12.96
CA GLU A 68 1.67 12.23 13.88
C GLU A 68 0.74 11.13 13.35
N TYR A 69 -0.46 11.51 12.90
CA TYR A 69 -1.40 10.59 12.25
C TYR A 69 -0.80 9.93 11.00
N TYR A 70 -0.12 10.67 10.12
CA TYR A 70 0.54 10.09 8.94
C TYR A 70 1.48 8.94 9.29
N TYR A 71 2.30 9.10 10.33
CA TYR A 71 3.26 8.07 10.71
C TYR A 71 2.58 6.84 11.34
N MET A 72 1.53 7.03 12.14
CA MET A 72 0.73 5.92 12.67
C MET A 72 -0.10 5.22 11.59
N TRP A 73 -0.74 5.97 10.70
CA TRP A 73 -1.54 5.43 9.59
C TRP A 73 -0.71 4.50 8.70
N LYS A 74 0.57 4.80 8.48
CA LYS A 74 1.48 3.94 7.70
C LYS A 74 1.80 2.60 8.34
N THR A 75 1.56 2.42 9.63
CA THR A 75 1.73 1.13 10.31
C THR A 75 0.42 0.33 10.34
N THR A 76 -0.69 0.89 9.86
CA THR A 76 -1.96 0.15 9.79
C THR A 76 -1.88 -1.01 8.81
N ASP A 77 -2.53 -2.12 9.16
CA ASP A 77 -2.68 -3.26 8.25
C ASP A 77 -3.30 -2.82 6.93
N ARG A 78 -4.34 -1.96 6.99
CA ARG A 78 -5.01 -1.41 5.82
C ARG A 78 -4.02 -0.78 4.83
N TYR A 79 -3.14 0.10 5.30
CA TYR A 79 -2.12 0.74 4.46
C TYR A 79 -1.15 -0.29 3.87
N VAL A 80 -0.64 -1.20 4.70
CA VAL A 80 0.30 -2.24 4.25
C VAL A 80 -0.32 -3.13 3.18
N GLN A 81 -1.57 -3.56 3.38
CA GLN A 81 -2.31 -4.35 2.39
C GLN A 81 -2.54 -3.56 1.10
N GLN A 82 -2.94 -2.29 1.19
CA GLN A 82 -3.15 -1.45 0.01
C GLN A 82 -1.86 -1.29 -0.82
N LYS A 83 -0.71 -1.14 -0.15
CA LYS A 83 0.60 -1.10 -0.83
C LYS A 83 0.93 -2.42 -1.53
N ARG A 84 0.63 -3.56 -0.91
CA ARG A 84 0.83 -4.90 -1.50
C ARG A 84 -0.06 -5.09 -2.73
N VAL A 85 -1.34 -4.75 -2.63
CA VAL A 85 -2.30 -4.84 -3.74
C VAL A 85 -1.84 -3.97 -4.92
N LYS A 86 -1.50 -2.70 -4.67
CA LYS A 86 -0.98 -1.79 -5.73
C LYS A 86 0.28 -2.34 -6.41
N ALA A 87 1.17 -3.01 -5.66
CA ALA A 87 2.35 -3.65 -6.24
C ALA A 87 2.00 -4.86 -7.11
N VAL A 88 1.08 -5.72 -6.67
CA VAL A 88 0.60 -6.88 -7.44
C VAL A 88 -0.12 -6.44 -8.71
N GLU A 89 -0.92 -5.38 -8.66
CA GLU A 89 -1.58 -4.82 -9.84
C GLU A 89 -0.58 -4.25 -10.85
N ALA A 90 0.45 -3.55 -10.38
CA ALA A 90 1.51 -3.04 -11.24
C ALA A 90 2.29 -4.18 -11.90
N GLU A 91 2.60 -5.25 -11.17
CA GLU A 91 3.24 -6.46 -11.70
C GLU A 91 2.34 -7.15 -12.75
N SER A 92 1.04 -7.26 -12.47
CA SER A 92 0.07 -7.86 -13.40
C SER A 92 -0.05 -7.05 -14.70
N LYS A 93 -0.16 -5.73 -14.60
CA LYS A 93 -0.21 -4.83 -15.78
C LYS A 93 1.06 -4.94 -16.63
N LEU A 94 2.22 -5.09 -15.98
CA LEU A 94 3.49 -5.27 -16.69
C LEU A 94 3.56 -6.63 -17.41
N LYS A 95 3.02 -7.71 -16.81
CA LYS A 95 3.00 -9.05 -17.44
C LYS A 95 1.99 -9.18 -18.57
N GLN A 96 0.98 -8.32 -18.64
CA GLN A 96 -0.08 -8.38 -19.65
C GLN A 96 0.32 -7.80 -21.02
N VAL A 97 1.62 -7.71 -21.35
CA VAL A 97 2.04 -7.25 -22.68
C VAL A 97 1.45 -8.18 -23.73
N TYR A 98 0.46 -7.70 -24.47
CA TYR A 98 -0.10 -8.42 -25.61
C TYR A 98 0.98 -8.56 -26.67
N ILE A 99 1.35 -9.80 -26.99
CA ILE A 99 2.25 -10.13 -28.10
C ILE A 99 1.33 -10.52 -29.27
N PRO A 100 1.14 -9.66 -30.29
CA PRO A 100 0.46 -10.06 -31.51
C PRO A 100 1.22 -11.25 -32.12
N ASN A 101 0.51 -12.17 -32.76
CA ASN A 101 1.12 -13.31 -33.44
C ASN A 101 2.00 -12.80 -34.60
N TYR A 102 3.30 -12.60 -34.34
CA TYR A 102 4.27 -12.14 -35.32
C TYR A 102 4.77 -13.33 -36.14
N ASN A 103 4.09 -13.62 -37.26
CA ASN A 103 4.54 -14.59 -38.26
C ASN A 103 5.66 -14.05 -39.19
N LYS A 104 6.36 -12.99 -38.81
CA LYS A 104 7.47 -12.47 -39.63
C LYS A 104 8.75 -13.26 -39.29
N PRO A 105 9.43 -13.87 -40.29
CA PRO A 105 10.68 -14.59 -40.04
C PRO A 105 11.69 -13.64 -39.40
N ASN A 106 12.26 -14.07 -38.28
CA ASN A 106 13.26 -13.31 -37.54
C ASN A 106 14.53 -13.15 -38.41
N PRO A 107 14.95 -11.93 -38.79
CA PRO A 107 16.16 -11.73 -39.59
C PRO A 107 17.45 -12.05 -38.82
N ALA A 108 17.37 -12.18 -37.49
CA ALA A 108 18.47 -12.65 -36.64
C ALA A 108 18.48 -14.18 -36.40
N ALA A 109 17.49 -14.91 -36.93
CA ALA A 109 17.56 -16.37 -36.96
C ALA A 109 18.56 -16.78 -38.04
N LEU A 110 19.82 -16.97 -37.65
CA LEU A 110 20.77 -17.74 -38.44
C LEU A 110 20.16 -19.13 -38.67
N ASN A 111 19.74 -19.36 -39.91
CA ASN A 111 19.27 -20.65 -40.38
C ASN A 111 20.40 -21.66 -40.26
N ASN A 112 20.50 -22.33 -39.12
CA ASN A 112 21.43 -23.44 -38.93
C ASN A 112 20.85 -24.72 -39.53
N ASN A 113 20.40 -24.65 -40.79
CA ASN A 113 20.12 -25.82 -41.61
C ASN A 113 21.46 -26.42 -42.06
N LYS A 114 22.16 -27.10 -41.15
CA LYS A 114 22.98 -28.25 -41.54
C LYS A 114 22.01 -29.40 -41.80
N GLY A 115 21.72 -29.61 -43.07
CA GLY A 115 20.85 -30.68 -43.53
C GLY A 115 21.29 -32.04 -43.01
N VAL A 116 20.31 -32.80 -42.54
CA VAL A 116 20.32 -34.26 -42.68
C VAL A 116 19.15 -34.58 -43.60
N VAL A 117 19.52 -34.98 -44.81
CA VAL A 117 18.64 -35.48 -45.86
C VAL A 117 18.25 -36.93 -45.56
N ASN A 118 16.96 -37.23 -45.70
CA ASN A 118 16.34 -38.46 -46.22
C ASN A 118 14.89 -38.50 -45.70
N GLY A 119 13.84 -38.71 -46.47
CA GLY A 119 13.74 -39.18 -47.84
C GLY A 119 12.41 -39.95 -47.94
N SER A 120 11.51 -39.44 -48.78
CA SER A 120 10.48 -40.19 -49.53
C SER A 120 9.24 -40.80 -48.83
N SER A 121 8.11 -40.22 -49.26
CA SER A 121 6.93 -40.86 -49.90
C SER A 121 5.89 -41.63 -49.07
N ASN A 122 4.70 -41.01 -49.06
CA ASN A 122 3.38 -41.52 -49.46
C ASN A 122 2.75 -42.71 -48.74
N GLY A 123 1.47 -42.52 -48.38
CA GLY A 123 0.46 -43.57 -48.54
C GLY A 123 -0.50 -43.71 -47.36
N SER A 124 -1.63 -43.02 -47.49
CA SER A 124 -2.95 -43.43 -46.99
C SER A 124 -3.20 -44.95 -47.00
N THR A 125 -3.77 -45.53 -45.94
CA THR A 125 -5.21 -45.87 -45.80
C THR A 125 -5.43 -46.74 -44.54
N ASP A 126 -6.44 -46.38 -43.75
CA ASP A 126 -7.17 -47.18 -42.76
C ASP A 126 -7.84 -48.42 -43.43
N PRO A 127 -8.26 -49.48 -42.68
CA PRO A 127 -9.11 -49.40 -41.47
C PRO A 127 -8.69 -50.24 -40.25
#